data_AF-C5BE98-F1
#
_entry.id   AF-C5BE98-F1
#
_cell.length_a   1.000
_cell.length_b   1.000
_cell.length_c   1.000
_cell.angle_alpha   90.00
_cell.angle_beta   90.00
_cell.angle_gamma   90.00
#
_symmetry.space_group_name_H-M   'P 1'
#
loop_
_entity.id
_entity.type
_entity.pdbx_description
1 polymer ?
#
loop_
_entity_poly.entity_id
_entity_poly.type
_entity_poly.pdbx_seq_one_letter_code
_entity_poly.pdbx_strand_id
1 'polypeptide(L)'
;MRIMQLDRHSLGFPSPEQALHDPNGLLAIGGDLQPARLLQAYQRGIFPWFSPGELILWWSPDPRAVLVPQALHISHSLRKALRRTTLRITLNQAFAAVIAGCAEQRAEGTWIGPSIQQAYCQLHQLGHAHSVEVWQEERLVGGLYGVAQGSLFCGESMFSRVSNASKMALWSFCSHFQRMGGQLIDCQVLNAHTASLGAHDIPRRRYLQHLLNCRSQTLAPRCWLPQSLTLPLPATATQIGE
;
A
#
# COMPACT_ATOMS: atom_id res chain seq x y z
N MET A 1 -6.65 -20.32 -20.78
CA MET A 1 -5.30 -19.80 -21.13
C MET A 1 -4.26 -20.51 -20.28
N ARG A 2 -3.05 -20.75 -20.80
CA ARG A 2 -1.93 -21.29 -20.00
C ARG A 2 -1.32 -20.16 -19.18
N ILE A 3 -1.10 -20.39 -17.89
CA ILE A 3 -0.38 -19.45 -17.03
C ILE A 3 1.11 -19.49 -17.34
N MET A 4 1.76 -18.33 -17.41
CA MET A 4 3.20 -18.25 -17.67
C MET A 4 3.98 -18.57 -16.39
N GLN A 5 4.92 -19.50 -16.47
CA GLN A 5 5.94 -19.68 -15.44
C GLN A 5 7.12 -18.75 -15.75
N LEU A 6 7.48 -17.87 -14.81
CA LEU A 6 8.57 -16.93 -14.96
C LEU A 6 9.91 -17.65 -14.82
N ASP A 7 10.83 -17.34 -15.74
CA ASP A 7 12.23 -17.73 -15.65
C ASP A 7 12.94 -16.89 -14.57
N ARG A 8 13.74 -17.56 -13.72
CA ARG A 8 14.56 -16.91 -12.68
C ARG A 8 15.63 -15.99 -13.27
N HIS A 9 16.07 -16.24 -14.50
CA HIS A 9 17.10 -15.45 -15.19
C HIS A 9 16.53 -14.30 -16.04
N SER A 10 15.21 -14.17 -16.12
CA SER A 10 14.53 -13.09 -16.85
C SER A 10 13.64 -12.28 -15.93
N LEU A 11 13.73 -10.94 -16.00
CA LEU A 11 12.84 -10.03 -15.28
C LEU A 11 11.52 -9.75 -16.02
N GLY A 12 11.32 -10.35 -17.20
CA GLY A 12 10.15 -10.12 -18.03
C GLY A 12 8.87 -10.66 -17.40
N PHE A 13 7.81 -9.87 -17.48
CA PHE A 13 6.44 -10.30 -17.20
C PHE A 13 5.61 -10.29 -18.49
N PRO A 14 4.62 -11.18 -18.64
CA PRO A 14 3.60 -11.05 -19.68
C PRO A 14 2.82 -9.74 -19.48
N SER A 15 2.11 -9.30 -20.52
CA SER A 15 1.30 -8.08 -20.43
C SER A 15 0.21 -8.27 -19.36
N PRO A 16 -0.05 -7.28 -18.47
CA PRO A 16 -1.15 -7.37 -17.51
C PRO A 16 -2.53 -7.60 -18.15
N GLU A 17 -2.72 -7.23 -19.43
CA GLU A 17 -3.94 -7.53 -20.20
C GLU A 17 -4.13 -9.03 -20.47
N GLN A 18 -3.09 -9.86 -20.26
CA GLN A 18 -3.13 -11.32 -20.38
C GLN A 18 -3.47 -12.04 -19.07
N ALA A 19 -3.69 -11.31 -17.96
CA ALA A 19 -4.06 -11.91 -16.70
C ALA A 19 -5.44 -12.59 -16.81
N LEU A 20 -5.59 -13.73 -16.14
CA LEU A 20 -6.80 -14.55 -16.20
C LEU A 20 -8.03 -13.79 -15.68
N HIS A 21 -9.20 -14.14 -16.23
CA HIS A 21 -10.49 -13.71 -15.68
C HIS A 21 -10.87 -14.50 -14.42
N ASP A 22 -10.50 -15.79 -14.38
CA ASP A 22 -10.70 -16.67 -13.23
C ASP A 22 -9.48 -17.59 -13.04
N PRO A 23 -8.79 -17.53 -11.89
CA PRO A 23 -8.97 -16.54 -10.81
C PRO A 23 -8.60 -15.13 -11.28
N ASN A 24 -9.40 -14.12 -10.88
CA ASN A 24 -9.30 -12.76 -11.40
C ASN A 24 -7.92 -12.14 -11.16
N GLY A 25 -7.22 -11.87 -12.26
CA GLY A 25 -5.97 -11.14 -12.25
C GLY A 25 -4.74 -12.01 -12.10
N LEU A 26 -4.85 -13.33 -11.96
CA LEU A 26 -3.66 -14.19 -11.91
C LEU A 26 -2.94 -14.13 -13.25
N LEU A 27 -1.68 -13.70 -13.24
CA LEU A 27 -0.92 -13.38 -14.45
C LEU A 27 0.22 -14.37 -14.71
N ALA A 28 0.99 -14.71 -13.69
CA ALA A 28 2.15 -15.58 -13.81
C ALA A 28 2.49 -16.27 -12.48
N ILE A 29 3.33 -17.31 -12.55
CA ILE A 29 3.82 -18.07 -11.40
C ILE A 29 5.35 -18.16 -11.39
N GLY A 30 5.94 -18.37 -10.21
CA GLY A 30 7.37 -18.60 -10.05
C GLY A 30 8.22 -17.33 -10.09
N GLY A 31 9.45 -17.43 -10.58
CA GLY A 31 10.47 -16.40 -10.43
C GLY A 31 11.04 -16.36 -9.01
N ASP A 32 11.28 -15.14 -8.51
CA ASP A 32 11.93 -14.85 -7.22
C ASP A 32 11.37 -13.53 -6.64
N LEU A 33 11.80 -13.12 -5.45
CA LEU A 33 11.42 -11.83 -4.84
C LEU A 33 12.59 -10.84 -4.80
N GLN A 34 13.55 -10.95 -5.73
CA GLN A 34 14.66 -10.00 -5.78
C GLN A 34 14.15 -8.59 -6.08
N PRO A 35 14.76 -7.53 -5.51
CA PRO A 35 14.32 -6.16 -5.70
C PRO A 35 14.10 -5.77 -7.17
N ALA A 36 15.00 -6.17 -8.07
CA ALA A 36 14.89 -5.87 -9.49
C ALA A 36 13.59 -6.42 -10.13
N ARG A 37 13.16 -7.62 -9.74
CA ARG A 37 11.91 -8.21 -10.24
C ARG A 37 10.69 -7.53 -9.64
N LEU A 38 10.69 -7.27 -8.32
CA LEU A 38 9.59 -6.58 -7.66
C LEU A 38 9.36 -5.20 -8.27
N LEU A 39 10.43 -4.42 -8.51
CA LEU A 39 10.33 -3.12 -9.16
C LEU A 39 9.76 -3.23 -10.59
N GLN A 40 10.21 -4.23 -11.37
CA GLN A 40 9.63 -4.48 -12.71
C GLN A 40 8.15 -4.85 -12.64
N ALA A 41 7.73 -5.62 -11.63
CA ALA A 41 6.34 -5.98 -11.41
C ALA A 41 5.49 -4.73 -11.09
N TYR A 42 5.89 -3.95 -10.09
CA TYR A 42 5.16 -2.74 -9.69
C TYR A 42 5.07 -1.70 -10.80
N GLN A 43 6.15 -1.49 -11.56
CA GLN A 43 6.17 -0.61 -12.73
C GLN A 43 5.19 -1.02 -13.84
N ARG A 44 4.71 -2.27 -13.82
CA ARG A 44 3.73 -2.86 -14.75
C ARG A 44 2.37 -3.10 -14.10
N GLY A 45 2.15 -2.68 -12.86
CA GLY A 45 0.88 -2.86 -12.16
C GLY A 45 0.68 -4.28 -11.62
N ILE A 46 1.76 -5.02 -11.44
CA ILE A 46 1.78 -6.40 -10.99
C ILE A 46 2.30 -6.46 -9.55
N PHE A 47 1.70 -7.29 -8.70
CA PHE A 47 2.15 -7.50 -7.32
C PHE A 47 2.21 -9.00 -6.98
N PRO A 48 3.11 -9.42 -6.08
CA PRO A 48 3.15 -10.78 -5.59
C PRO A 48 2.06 -11.00 -4.53
N TRP A 49 1.35 -12.12 -4.58
CA TRP A 49 0.43 -12.51 -3.51
C TRP A 49 0.26 -14.03 -3.47
N PHE A 50 0.81 -14.67 -2.46
CA PHE A 50 0.86 -16.14 -2.32
C PHE A 50 1.00 -16.52 -0.84
N SER A 51 0.67 -17.76 -0.49
CA SER A 51 0.82 -18.23 0.89
C SER A 51 2.26 -18.66 1.18
N PRO A 52 2.76 -18.51 2.42
CA PRO A 52 4.09 -18.99 2.79
C PRO A 52 4.26 -20.49 2.48
N GLY A 53 5.34 -20.85 1.79
CA GLY A 53 5.61 -22.24 1.37
C GLY A 53 5.02 -22.62 0.01
N GLU A 54 4.16 -21.78 -0.57
CA GLU A 54 3.62 -21.97 -1.93
C GLU A 54 4.51 -21.32 -2.99
N LEU A 55 4.22 -21.62 -4.27
CA LEU A 55 4.84 -20.93 -5.41
C LEU A 55 4.44 -19.45 -5.40
N ILE A 56 5.38 -18.57 -5.78
CA ILE A 56 5.09 -17.15 -5.96
C ILE A 56 4.04 -17.00 -7.07
N LEU A 57 2.96 -16.29 -6.76
CA LEU A 57 1.91 -15.92 -7.72
C LEU A 57 1.92 -14.41 -7.93
N TRP A 58 1.77 -13.99 -9.18
CA TRP A 58 1.82 -12.60 -9.60
C TRP A 58 0.46 -12.17 -10.15
N TRP A 59 -0.05 -11.05 -9.65
CA TRP A 59 -1.43 -10.62 -9.86
C TRP A 59 -1.53 -9.23 -10.48
N SER A 60 -2.53 -9.05 -11.33
CA SER A 60 -3.03 -7.78 -11.85
C SER A 60 -4.54 -7.90 -12.07
N PRO A 61 -5.39 -7.71 -11.04
CA PRO A 61 -6.85 -7.85 -11.13
C PRO A 61 -7.51 -6.84 -12.07
N ASP A 62 -8.72 -7.17 -12.52
CA ASP A 62 -9.66 -6.24 -13.16
C ASP A 62 -11.06 -6.44 -12.54
N PRO A 63 -11.68 -5.42 -11.92
CA PRO A 63 -11.16 -4.08 -11.69
C PRO A 63 -9.97 -4.02 -10.72
N ARG A 64 -9.31 -2.86 -10.67
CA ARG A 64 -8.27 -2.51 -9.69
C ARG A 64 -8.85 -1.49 -8.70
N ALA A 65 -8.68 -1.76 -7.41
CA ALA A 65 -9.09 -0.83 -6.36
C ALA A 65 -8.07 0.27 -6.13
N VAL A 66 -8.53 1.52 -6.09
CA VAL A 66 -7.69 2.70 -5.88
C VAL A 66 -8.30 3.66 -4.87
N LEU A 67 -7.46 4.45 -4.22
CA LEU A 67 -7.85 5.53 -3.32
C LEU A 67 -7.14 6.82 -3.74
N VAL A 68 -7.94 7.85 -4.04
CA VAL A 68 -7.42 9.21 -4.22
C VAL A 68 -7.21 9.81 -2.82
N PRO A 69 -6.00 10.32 -2.46
CA PRO A 69 -5.71 10.77 -1.10
C PRO A 69 -6.72 11.76 -0.51
N GLN A 70 -7.26 12.66 -1.35
CA GLN A 70 -8.27 13.65 -1.00
C GLN A 70 -9.65 13.05 -0.70
N ALA A 71 -9.95 11.87 -1.26
CA ALA A 71 -11.22 11.19 -1.13
C ALA A 71 -11.27 10.24 0.08
N LEU A 72 -10.20 10.21 0.90
CA LEU A 72 -10.15 9.38 2.10
C LEU A 72 -11.30 9.73 3.05
N HIS A 73 -12.19 8.77 3.25
CA HIS A 73 -13.39 8.94 4.06
C HIS A 73 -13.06 8.86 5.56
N ILE A 74 -13.38 9.94 6.28
CA ILE A 74 -13.19 10.02 7.73
C ILE A 74 -14.51 9.81 8.47
N SER A 75 -14.64 8.59 9.02
CA SER A 75 -15.78 8.22 9.84
C SER A 75 -15.91 9.12 11.07
N HIS A 76 -17.12 9.18 11.62
CA HIS A 76 -17.39 9.90 12.86
C HIS A 76 -16.52 9.42 14.04
N SER A 77 -16.29 8.11 14.16
CA SER A 77 -15.42 7.53 15.18
C SER A 77 -13.97 7.95 15.01
N LEU A 78 -13.45 7.96 13.78
CA LEU A 78 -12.09 8.42 13.48
C LEU A 78 -11.94 9.91 13.78
N ARG A 79 -12.92 10.76 13.42
CA ARG A 79 -12.92 12.20 13.77
C ARG A 79 -12.90 12.46 15.28
N LYS A 80 -13.59 11.63 16.08
CA LYS A 80 -13.51 11.70 17.55
C LYS A 80 -12.13 11.28 18.05
N ALA A 81 -11.58 10.19 17.50
CA ALA A 81 -10.27 9.69 17.89
C ALA A 81 -9.14 10.70 17.56
N LEU A 82 -9.17 11.32 16.38
CA LEU A 82 -8.19 12.32 15.94
C LEU A 82 -8.13 13.55 16.88
N ARG A 83 -9.24 13.93 17.52
CA ARG A 83 -9.31 15.07 18.44
C ARG A 83 -8.75 14.79 19.85
N ARG A 84 -8.61 13.52 20.21
CA ARG A 84 -8.25 13.08 21.58
C ARG A 84 -6.94 12.31 21.65
N THR A 85 -6.35 12.03 20.49
CA THR A 85 -5.21 11.14 20.40
C THR A 85 -3.93 11.85 20.86
N THR A 86 -3.09 11.11 21.57
CA THR A 86 -1.70 11.47 21.88
C THR A 86 -0.73 10.67 21.01
N LEU A 87 -1.25 9.87 20.06
CA LEU A 87 -0.43 9.04 19.19
C LEU A 87 0.44 9.89 18.28
N ARG A 88 1.71 9.52 18.16
CA ARG A 88 2.68 10.13 17.26
C ARG A 88 2.75 9.32 15.96
N ILE A 89 2.81 9.99 14.82
CA ILE A 89 2.96 9.33 13.52
C ILE A 89 4.32 9.66 12.94
N THR A 90 5.02 8.65 12.45
CA THR A 90 6.28 8.81 11.74
C THR A 90 6.25 8.12 10.39
N LEU A 91 7.22 8.47 9.55
CA LEU A 91 7.48 7.88 8.25
C LEU A 91 8.89 7.29 8.26
N ASN A 92 9.07 6.08 7.73
CA ASN A 92 10.35 5.44 7.48
C ASN A 92 11.29 5.35 8.70
N GLN A 93 10.73 5.25 9.92
CA GLN A 93 11.52 5.09 11.14
C GLN A 93 11.55 3.65 11.66
N ALA A 94 10.59 2.80 11.27
CA ALA A 94 10.57 1.41 11.75
C ALA A 94 9.94 0.43 10.73
N PHE A 95 10.40 0.46 9.47
CA PHE A 95 9.86 -0.37 8.39
C PHE A 95 9.80 -1.87 8.75
N ALA A 96 10.89 -2.43 9.25
CA ALA A 96 10.97 -3.83 9.65
C ALA A 96 9.94 -4.19 10.74
N ALA A 97 9.71 -3.28 11.70
CA ALA A 97 8.71 -3.48 12.75
C ALA A 97 7.27 -3.36 12.22
N VAL A 98 7.03 -2.49 11.23
CA VAL A 98 5.72 -2.34 10.59
C VAL A 98 5.35 -3.55 9.76
N ILE A 99 6.26 -4.05 8.92
CA ILE A 99 5.97 -5.24 8.11
C ILE A 99 5.81 -6.50 8.99
N ALA A 100 6.60 -6.62 10.07
CA ALA A 100 6.39 -7.66 11.08
C ALA A 100 5.02 -7.52 11.76
N GLY A 101 4.61 -6.31 12.14
CA GLY A 101 3.27 -6.04 12.68
C GLY A 101 2.14 -6.37 11.71
N CYS A 102 2.35 -6.17 10.40
CA CYS A 102 1.41 -6.61 9.36
C CYS A 102 1.37 -8.13 9.19
N ALA A 103 2.46 -8.84 9.52
CA ALA A 103 2.58 -10.29 9.49
C ALA A 103 2.01 -10.98 10.75
N GLU A 104 1.74 -10.24 11.83
CA GLU A 104 1.18 -10.82 13.06
C GLU A 104 -0.11 -11.60 12.78
N GLN A 105 -0.23 -12.78 13.41
CA GLN A 105 -1.20 -13.82 13.10
C GLN A 105 -2.62 -13.28 13.00
N ARG A 106 -3.18 -13.36 11.79
CA ARG A 106 -4.61 -13.29 11.52
C ARG A 106 -5.16 -14.71 11.63
N ALA A 107 -6.44 -14.86 11.99
CA ALA A 107 -7.07 -16.17 12.16
C ALA A 107 -6.93 -17.09 10.93
N GLU A 108 -6.83 -16.50 9.73
CA GLU A 108 -6.74 -17.19 8.44
C GLU A 108 -5.28 -17.34 7.93
N GLY A 109 -4.29 -16.95 8.74
CA GLY A 109 -2.89 -16.86 8.32
C GLY A 109 -2.52 -15.53 7.66
N THR A 110 -1.26 -15.42 7.23
CA THR A 110 -0.74 -14.21 6.58
C THR A 110 0.03 -14.59 5.32
N TRP A 111 -0.11 -13.78 4.28
CA TRP A 111 0.72 -13.88 3.08
C TRP A 111 2.11 -13.25 3.29
N ILE A 112 2.31 -12.50 4.38
CA ILE A 112 3.55 -11.75 4.69
C ILE A 112 4.54 -12.67 5.43
N GLY A 113 4.91 -13.78 4.76
CA GLY A 113 5.90 -14.74 5.26
C GLY A 113 7.33 -14.16 5.31
N PRO A 114 8.31 -14.92 5.84
CA PRO A 114 9.68 -14.44 5.99
C PRO A 114 10.32 -13.93 4.68
N SER A 115 10.03 -14.57 3.55
CA SER A 115 10.54 -14.16 2.23
C SER A 115 9.99 -12.80 1.76
N ILE A 116 8.70 -12.52 1.99
CA ILE A 116 8.09 -11.21 1.75
C ILE A 116 8.72 -10.18 2.68
N GLN A 117 8.84 -10.47 3.98
CA GLN A 117 9.44 -9.53 4.93
C GLN A 117 10.87 -9.14 4.52
N GLN A 118 11.69 -10.12 4.18
CA GLN A 118 13.05 -9.90 3.71
C GLN A 118 13.08 -9.06 2.43
N ALA A 119 12.28 -9.42 1.42
CA ALA A 119 12.30 -8.75 0.13
C ALA A 119 11.88 -7.27 0.21
N TYR A 120 10.87 -6.97 1.01
CA TYR A 120 10.39 -5.59 1.17
C TYR A 120 11.30 -4.76 2.09
N CYS A 121 11.96 -5.38 3.08
CA CYS A 121 13.04 -4.72 3.81
C CYS A 121 14.21 -4.35 2.89
N GLN A 122 14.55 -5.20 1.91
CA GLN A 122 15.55 -4.86 0.89
C GLN A 122 15.07 -3.70 -0.02
N LEU A 123 13.80 -3.71 -0.44
CA LEU A 123 13.22 -2.57 -1.18
C LEU A 123 13.24 -1.27 -0.36
N HIS A 124 13.02 -1.36 0.95
CA HIS A 124 13.09 -0.20 1.84
C HIS A 124 14.52 0.35 1.93
N GLN A 125 15.52 -0.52 2.10
CA GLN A 125 16.94 -0.13 2.10
C GLN A 125 17.37 0.54 0.79
N LEU A 126 16.78 0.14 -0.34
CA LEU A 126 16.99 0.75 -1.65
C LEU A 126 16.15 2.02 -1.88
N GLY A 127 15.32 2.44 -0.92
CA GLY A 127 14.53 3.66 -1.00
C GLY A 127 13.23 3.55 -1.80
N HIS A 128 12.74 2.34 -2.06
CA HIS A 128 11.51 2.10 -2.85
C HIS A 128 10.28 1.72 -2.02
N ALA A 129 10.48 1.04 -0.89
CA ALA A 129 9.39 0.72 0.04
C ALA A 129 9.41 1.66 1.25
N HIS A 130 8.23 2.07 1.68
CA HIS A 130 8.06 3.04 2.76
C HIS A 130 7.02 2.59 3.77
N SER A 131 7.26 2.95 5.03
CA SER A 131 6.39 2.65 6.15
C SER A 131 5.89 3.92 6.81
N VAL A 132 4.69 3.85 7.36
CA VAL A 132 4.13 4.85 8.26
C VAL A 132 3.85 4.15 9.58
N GLU A 133 4.41 4.68 10.65
CA GLU A 133 4.34 4.09 11.99
C GLU A 133 3.42 4.92 12.88
N VAL A 134 2.66 4.25 13.75
CA VAL A 134 1.86 4.89 14.78
C VAL A 134 2.36 4.46 16.15
N TRP A 135 2.78 5.44 16.94
CA TRP A 135 3.40 5.24 18.24
C TRP A 135 2.49 5.71 19.36
N GLN A 136 2.34 4.87 20.38
CA GLN A 136 1.87 5.26 21.70
C GLN A 136 3.10 5.28 22.60
N GLU A 137 3.59 6.47 22.93
CA GLU A 137 4.90 6.64 23.57
C GLU A 137 6.00 5.98 22.72
N GLU A 138 6.71 4.99 23.27
CA GLU A 138 7.75 4.22 22.58
C GLU A 138 7.22 2.92 21.94
N ARG A 139 5.92 2.63 22.09
CA ARG A 139 5.32 1.39 21.60
C ARG A 139 4.70 1.59 20.23
N LEU A 140 5.11 0.79 19.24
CA LEU A 140 4.46 0.72 17.94
C LEU A 140 3.07 0.08 18.09
N VAL A 141 2.00 0.82 17.80
CA VAL A 141 0.61 0.39 17.99
C VAL A 141 -0.20 0.30 16.70
N GLY A 142 0.41 0.59 15.56
CA GLY A 142 -0.16 0.39 14.24
C GLY A 142 0.74 0.97 13.16
N GLY A 143 0.32 0.80 11.91
CA GLY A 143 1.07 1.31 10.78
C GLY A 143 0.60 0.72 9.47
N LEU A 144 1.25 1.14 8.39
CA LEU A 144 1.09 0.61 7.05
C LEU A 144 2.43 0.66 6.31
N TYR A 145 2.57 -0.17 5.29
CA TYR A 145 3.69 -0.08 4.37
C TYR A 145 3.23 -0.22 2.93
N GLY A 146 4.09 0.21 2.01
CA GLY A 146 3.84 0.10 0.58
C GLY A 146 5.05 0.48 -0.25
N VAL A 147 4.89 0.45 -1.57
CA VAL A 147 5.96 0.70 -2.55
C VAL A 147 5.65 1.97 -3.34
N ALA A 148 6.60 2.89 -3.42
CA ALA A 148 6.45 4.12 -4.19
C ALA A 148 6.69 3.87 -5.68
N GLN A 149 5.80 4.43 -6.51
CA GLN A 149 5.90 4.41 -7.96
C GLN A 149 5.65 5.81 -8.52
N GLY A 150 6.61 6.70 -8.27
CA GLY A 150 6.50 8.13 -8.56
C GLY A 150 5.46 8.80 -7.66
N SER A 151 4.46 9.43 -8.25
CA SER A 151 3.33 10.03 -7.52
C SER A 151 2.20 9.04 -7.20
N LEU A 152 2.39 7.74 -7.44
CA LEU A 152 1.51 6.65 -7.03
C LEU A 152 2.15 5.84 -5.90
N PHE A 153 1.35 5.37 -4.95
CA PHE A 153 1.80 4.52 -3.84
C PHE A 153 1.03 3.21 -3.80
N CYS A 154 1.72 2.08 -3.96
CA CYS A 154 1.12 0.75 -3.84
C CYS A 154 1.02 0.37 -2.36
N GLY A 155 -0.17 0.49 -1.78
CA GLY A 155 -0.42 0.12 -0.38
C GLY A 155 -0.53 -1.39 -0.24
N GLU A 156 0.37 -1.99 0.54
CA GLU A 156 0.49 -3.45 0.62
C GLU A 156 -0.29 -4.02 1.80
N SER A 157 -0.06 -3.48 3.00
CA SER A 157 -0.76 -3.93 4.19
C SER A 157 -0.72 -2.87 5.29
N MET A 158 -1.60 -3.05 6.26
CA MET A 158 -1.70 -2.22 7.45
C MET A 158 -2.13 -3.07 8.65
N PHE A 159 -1.85 -2.59 9.85
CA PHE A 159 -2.22 -3.24 11.10
C PHE A 159 -2.57 -2.22 12.19
N SER A 160 -3.36 -2.67 13.17
CA SER A 160 -3.73 -1.89 14.35
C SER A 160 -3.68 -2.78 15.58
N ARG A 161 -2.91 -2.38 16.59
CA ARG A 161 -2.94 -2.94 17.95
C ARG A 161 -3.82 -2.12 18.89
N VAL A 162 -4.09 -0.86 18.55
CA VAL A 162 -5.10 0.01 19.20
C VAL A 162 -6.10 0.54 18.18
N SER A 163 -7.30 0.88 18.66
CA SER A 163 -8.40 1.33 17.81
C SER A 163 -8.01 2.53 16.92
N ASN A 164 -8.35 2.44 15.64
CA ASN A 164 -8.09 3.45 14.60
C ASN A 164 -6.61 3.70 14.25
N ALA A 165 -5.63 2.96 14.79
CA ALA A 165 -4.21 3.24 14.53
C ALA A 165 -3.87 3.23 13.02
N SER A 166 -4.19 2.16 12.29
CA SER A 166 -3.94 2.10 10.84
C SER A 166 -4.69 3.16 10.05
N LYS A 167 -5.90 3.54 10.49
CA LYS A 167 -6.69 4.61 9.85
C LYS A 167 -6.07 5.98 10.08
N MET A 168 -5.49 6.24 11.26
CA MET A 168 -4.73 7.46 11.54
C MET A 168 -3.42 7.48 10.73
N ALA A 169 -2.73 6.34 10.59
CA ALA A 169 -1.57 6.20 9.71
C ALA A 169 -1.93 6.61 8.28
N LEU A 170 -2.99 6.01 7.72
CA LEU A 170 -3.45 6.32 6.37
C LEU A 170 -3.89 7.78 6.22
N TRP A 171 -4.59 8.35 7.21
CA TRP A 171 -5.00 9.77 7.19
C TRP A 171 -3.82 10.74 7.17
N SER A 172 -2.87 10.55 8.08
CA SER A 172 -1.66 11.38 8.13
C SER A 172 -0.84 11.21 6.86
N PHE A 173 -0.71 9.98 6.36
CA PHE A 173 -0.03 9.69 5.12
C PHE A 173 -0.70 10.33 3.91
N CYS A 174 -2.01 10.22 3.73
CA CYS A 174 -2.72 10.86 2.62
C CYS A 174 -2.51 12.38 2.62
N SER A 175 -2.58 13.03 3.79
CA SER A 175 -2.29 14.47 3.92
C SER A 175 -0.86 14.82 3.52
N HIS A 176 0.12 14.05 4.01
CA HIS A 176 1.54 14.24 3.65
C HIS A 176 1.79 14.00 2.16
N PHE A 177 1.35 12.85 1.66
CA PHE A 177 1.53 12.40 0.29
C PHE A 177 0.91 13.38 -0.70
N GLN A 178 -0.32 13.83 -0.45
CA GLN A 178 -0.97 14.89 -1.23
C GLN A 178 -0.12 16.17 -1.27
N ARG A 179 0.32 16.67 -0.10
CA ARG A 179 1.11 17.91 -0.01
C ARG A 179 2.43 17.80 -0.78
N MET A 180 2.97 16.58 -0.88
CA MET A 180 4.17 16.27 -1.62
C MET A 180 3.95 16.03 -3.12
N GLY A 181 2.70 16.03 -3.60
CA GLY A 181 2.34 15.84 -5.02
C GLY A 181 1.85 14.43 -5.37
N GLY A 182 1.66 13.55 -4.38
CA GLY A 182 1.08 12.23 -4.55
C GLY A 182 -0.38 12.28 -5.03
N GLN A 183 -0.71 11.41 -5.99
CA GLN A 183 -1.99 11.45 -6.71
C GLN A 183 -2.89 10.25 -6.46
N LEU A 184 -2.31 9.06 -6.25
CA LEU A 184 -3.10 7.83 -6.18
C LEU A 184 -2.46 6.80 -5.25
N ILE A 185 -3.30 6.11 -4.48
CA ILE A 185 -2.92 4.94 -3.71
C ILE A 185 -3.57 3.72 -4.39
N ASP A 186 -2.76 2.73 -4.73
CA ASP A 186 -3.22 1.43 -5.22
C ASP A 186 -3.57 0.55 -4.01
N CYS A 187 -4.83 0.08 -3.97
CA CYS A 187 -5.36 -0.81 -2.94
C CYS A 187 -5.53 -2.24 -3.45
N GLN A 188 -5.07 -2.54 -4.67
CA GLN A 188 -5.11 -3.85 -5.31
C GLN A 188 -6.54 -4.36 -5.54
N VAL A 189 -7.10 -5.06 -4.54
CA VAL A 189 -8.44 -5.67 -4.59
C VAL A 189 -9.35 -4.97 -3.57
N LEU A 190 -10.53 -4.56 -4.03
CA LEU A 190 -11.50 -3.90 -3.16
C LEU A 190 -12.01 -4.88 -2.11
N ASN A 191 -12.07 -4.42 -0.86
CA ASN A 191 -12.69 -5.16 0.23
C ASN A 191 -13.51 -4.19 1.10
N ALA A 192 -14.34 -4.72 1.99
CA ALA A 192 -15.22 -3.90 2.83
C ALA A 192 -14.44 -2.87 3.65
N HIS A 193 -13.21 -3.20 4.10
CA HIS A 193 -12.38 -2.27 4.84
C HIS A 193 -11.89 -1.10 3.98
N THR A 194 -11.27 -1.36 2.83
CA THR A 194 -10.76 -0.31 1.94
C THR A 194 -11.89 0.52 1.32
N ALA A 195 -13.02 -0.10 0.98
CA ALA A 195 -14.22 0.59 0.52
C ALA A 195 -14.75 1.57 1.60
N SER A 196 -14.77 1.18 2.88
CA SER A 196 -15.19 2.08 3.97
C SER A 196 -14.31 3.33 4.14
N LEU A 197 -13.09 3.27 3.62
CA LEU A 197 -12.11 4.35 3.61
C LEU A 197 -12.18 5.20 2.32
N GLY A 198 -13.09 4.90 1.39
CA GLY A 198 -13.26 5.63 0.13
C GLY A 198 -12.49 5.06 -1.05
N ALA A 199 -11.88 3.88 -0.92
CA ALA A 199 -11.35 3.17 -2.09
C ALA A 199 -12.50 2.75 -3.01
N HIS A 200 -12.26 2.80 -4.31
CA HIS A 200 -13.22 2.40 -5.34
C HIS A 200 -12.51 1.71 -6.49
N ASP A 201 -13.28 0.95 -7.26
CA ASP A 201 -12.78 0.19 -8.41
C ASP A 201 -12.67 1.06 -9.67
N ILE A 202 -11.59 0.84 -10.43
CA ILE A 202 -11.43 1.32 -11.80
C ILE A 202 -11.01 0.16 -12.72
N PRO A 203 -11.31 0.20 -14.03
CA PRO A 203 -10.82 -0.82 -14.95
C PRO A 203 -9.29 -0.92 -14.94
N ARG A 204 -8.73 -2.13 -15.04
CA ARG A 204 -7.28 -2.38 -15.09
C ARG A 204 -6.57 -1.47 -16.08
N ARG A 205 -7.12 -1.31 -17.29
CA ARG A 205 -6.57 -0.41 -18.32
C ARG A 205 -6.43 1.03 -17.85
N ARG A 206 -7.44 1.55 -17.13
CA ARG A 206 -7.41 2.90 -16.56
C ARG A 206 -6.36 3.00 -15.44
N TYR A 207 -6.25 1.98 -14.60
CA TYR A 207 -5.18 1.90 -13.60
C TYR A 207 -3.79 1.94 -14.24
N LEU A 208 -3.54 1.15 -15.29
CA LEU A 208 -2.25 1.13 -15.99
C LEU A 208 -1.90 2.48 -16.64
N GLN A 209 -2.91 3.24 -17.12
CA GLN A 209 -2.72 4.61 -17.59
C GLN A 209 -2.31 5.55 -16.44
N HIS A 210 -2.98 5.49 -15.29
CA HIS A 210 -2.57 6.25 -14.11
C HIS A 210 -1.15 5.89 -13.67
N LEU A 211 -0.81 4.60 -13.62
CA LEU A 211 0.51 4.11 -13.26
C LEU A 211 1.60 4.63 -14.21
N LEU A 212 1.37 4.56 -15.52
CA LEU A 212 2.30 5.05 -16.54
C LEU A 212 2.58 6.55 -16.38
N ASN A 213 1.54 7.33 -16.08
CA ASN A 213 1.68 8.77 -15.85
C ASN A 213 2.38 9.04 -14.51
N CYS A 214 1.91 8.46 -13.41
CA CYS A 214 2.41 8.73 -12.07
C CYS A 214 3.87 8.29 -11.89
N ARG A 215 4.30 7.18 -12.49
CA ARG A 215 5.68 6.69 -12.35
C ARG A 215 6.73 7.63 -12.96
N SER A 216 6.31 8.51 -13.87
CA SER A 216 7.17 9.55 -14.47
C SER A 216 7.22 10.84 -13.62
N GLN A 217 6.33 10.97 -12.64
CA GLN A 217 6.24 12.12 -11.75
C GLN A 217 6.99 11.83 -10.45
N THR A 218 8.29 12.09 -10.45
CA THR A 218 9.13 11.89 -9.27
C THR A 218 8.78 12.90 -8.17
N LEU A 219 8.44 12.42 -6.98
CA LEU A 219 8.27 13.26 -5.80
C LEU A 219 9.64 13.69 -5.25
N ALA A 220 9.70 14.87 -4.64
CA ALA A 220 10.95 15.35 -4.03
C ALA A 220 11.45 14.37 -2.95
N PRO A 221 12.78 14.14 -2.80
CA PRO A 221 13.33 13.18 -1.84
C PRO A 221 12.82 13.35 -0.41
N ARG A 222 12.56 14.59 0.03
CA ARG A 222 11.97 14.91 1.34
C ARG A 222 10.60 14.27 1.61
N CYS A 223 9.91 13.78 0.57
CA CYS A 223 8.67 13.01 0.71
C CYS A 223 8.90 11.73 1.51
N TRP A 224 10.10 11.14 1.38
CA TRP A 224 10.41 9.80 1.87
C TRP A 224 11.52 9.77 2.92
N LEU A 225 12.11 10.92 3.30
CA LEU A 225 13.07 10.94 4.39
C LEU A 225 12.40 10.55 5.72
N PRO A 226 13.10 9.83 6.62
CA PRO A 226 12.60 9.54 7.95
C PRO A 226 12.20 10.82 8.68
N GLN A 227 10.94 10.91 9.11
CA GLN A 227 10.41 12.13 9.72
C GLN A 227 9.17 11.86 10.58
N SER A 228 8.78 12.83 11.39
CA SER A 228 7.45 12.86 12.03
C SER A 228 6.44 13.42 11.04
N LEU A 229 5.26 12.81 10.97
CA LEU A 229 4.15 13.32 10.16
C LEU A 229 3.14 14.07 11.03
N THR A 230 2.58 15.13 10.48
CA THR A 230 1.45 15.84 11.10
C THR A 230 0.20 14.99 11.07
N LEU A 231 -0.59 15.02 12.14
CA LEU A 231 -1.92 14.43 12.18
C LEU A 231 -2.98 15.55 12.12
N PRO A 232 -3.39 16.03 10.94
CA PRO A 232 -4.29 17.17 10.84
C PRO A 232 -5.67 16.81 11.37
N LEU A 233 -6.36 17.79 11.97
CA LEU A 233 -7.78 17.64 12.26
C LEU A 233 -8.58 17.78 10.97
N PRO A 234 -9.57 16.89 10.70
CA PRO A 234 -10.49 17.08 9.59
C PRO A 234 -11.24 18.39 9.78
N ALA A 235 -11.46 19.15 8.70
CA ALA A 235 -12.29 20.34 8.75
C ALA A 235 -13.66 20.00 9.38
N THR A 236 -14.10 20.82 10.33
CA THR A 236 -15.50 20.79 10.78
C THR A 236 -16.36 21.14 9.58
N ALA A 237 -17.32 20.28 9.25
CA ALA A 237 -18.42 20.70 8.40
C ALA A 237 -19.08 21.88 9.11
N THR A 238 -18.81 23.10 8.63
CA THR A 238 -19.62 24.27 8.97
C THR A 238 -21.04 23.89 8.65
N GLN A 239 -21.89 23.78 9.68
CA GLN A 239 -23.32 23.73 9.48
C GLN A 239 -23.64 24.98 8.66
N ILE A 240 -24.05 24.77 7.41
CA ILE A 240 -24.68 25.81 6.63
C ILE A 240 -25.99 26.04 7.37
N GLY A 241 -26.02 27.09 8.18
CA GLY A 241 -27.24 27.55 8.82
C GLY A 241 -28.18 28.04 7.72
N GLU A 242 -29.35 27.41 7.65
CA GLU A 242 -30.56 28.06 7.13
C GLU A 242 -31.13 28.99 8.20
#